data_AF-A0A915N648-F1
#
_entry.id   AF-A0A915N648-F1
#
_cell.length_a   1.000
_cell.length_b   1.000
_cell.length_c   1.000
_cell.angle_alpha   90.00
_cell.angle_beta   90.00
_cell.angle_gamma   90.00
#
_symmetry.space_group_name_H-M   'P 1'
#
loop_
_entity.id
_entity.type
_entity.pdbx_description
1 polymer ?
#
loop_
_entity_poly.entity_id
_entity_poly.type
_entity_poly.pdbx_seq_one_letter_code
_entity_poly.pdbx_strand_id
1 'polypeptide(L)'
;MRSFFNQKRALDLPEKPFRHTFFIQILILYGSQTGTGEELAGRLAKDFGRFGKKPLLIDPEEIEAEDLPKITEEFEDPILLLFVATYGEGDPTDNAQALHEYFTNNEPDLTKLKYSVFGLGNKTYEHYNAVGKFFDKRLEELGAERICELGLADDDGNLEEDFMRWREHFLSTVSSRFGWDLVNNGSLDRQYKLEIITEQNGPIFKGEFGRIGAFEKQRPPFDQKNPFLSKVSVNRELHTNQSERSCRHVEFDIDSAKVR
;
A
#
# COMPACT_ATOMS: atom_id res chain seq x y z
N MET A 1 -13.11 -57.13 21.05
CA MET A 1 -13.33 -56.34 19.82
C MET A 1 -14.11 -55.08 20.24
N ARG A 2 -13.41 -53.94 20.31
CA ARG A 2 -13.83 -52.50 20.31
C ARG A 2 -15.15 -52.11 21.04
N SER A 3 -15.07 -51.35 22.15
CA SER A 3 -15.08 -49.86 22.24
C SER A 3 -16.50 -49.34 22.56
N PHE A 4 -16.81 -49.00 23.83
CA PHE A 4 -16.65 -47.72 24.57
C PHE A 4 -17.71 -46.63 24.26
N PHE A 5 -18.38 -46.21 25.33
CA PHE A 5 -19.20 -45.00 25.52
C PHE A 5 -18.54 -43.74 24.94
N ASN A 6 -19.35 -42.79 24.43
CA ASN A 6 -19.68 -41.49 25.07
C ASN A 6 -19.85 -40.32 24.08
N GLN A 7 -20.85 -39.48 24.39
CA GLN A 7 -20.95 -38.03 24.16
C GLN A 7 -20.66 -37.44 22.76
N LYS A 8 -21.74 -37.04 22.06
CA LYS A 8 -21.74 -35.84 21.23
C LYS A 8 -21.52 -34.62 22.15
N ARG A 9 -20.29 -34.15 22.27
CA ARG A 9 -19.99 -32.77 22.68
C ARG A 9 -20.03 -31.90 21.44
N ALA A 10 -20.91 -30.90 21.44
CA ALA A 10 -20.67 -29.68 20.69
C ALA A 10 -19.30 -29.15 21.14
N LEU A 11 -18.36 -29.06 20.20
CA LEU A 11 -17.11 -28.33 20.42
C LEU A 11 -17.38 -26.89 19.98
N ASP A 12 -17.75 -26.08 20.97
CA ASP A 12 -17.56 -24.64 20.93
C ASP A 12 -16.06 -24.35 20.73
N LEU A 13 -15.75 -23.93 19.49
CA LEU A 13 -14.79 -22.89 19.05
C LEU A 13 -13.30 -22.97 19.53
N PRO A 14 -12.37 -22.40 18.75
CA PRO A 14 -12.26 -20.95 18.74
C PRO A 14 -12.48 -20.38 17.35
N GLU A 15 -13.39 -19.40 17.27
CA GLU A 15 -13.26 -18.31 16.31
C GLU A 15 -11.81 -17.85 16.35
N LYS A 16 -11.20 -17.73 15.18
CA LYS A 16 -9.81 -17.28 15.08
C LYS A 16 -9.74 -15.93 15.77
N PRO A 17 -9.03 -15.81 16.90
CA PRO A 17 -8.90 -14.52 17.53
C PRO A 17 -7.97 -13.70 16.62
N PHE A 18 -8.41 -12.50 16.24
CA PHE A 18 -7.51 -11.39 15.93
C PHE A 18 -6.60 -11.20 17.16
N ARG A 19 -5.52 -11.97 17.21
CA ARG A 19 -4.51 -11.95 18.27
C ARG A 19 -3.16 -11.73 17.63
N HIS A 20 -3.02 -10.55 17.05
CA HIS A 20 -1.93 -9.66 17.43
C HIS A 20 -2.62 -8.34 17.81
N THR A 21 -2.65 -8.03 19.11
CA THR A 21 -3.09 -6.73 19.62
C THR A 21 -2.14 -5.69 19.09
N PHE A 22 -2.46 -5.20 17.91
CA PHE A 22 -1.83 -4.08 17.29
C PHE A 22 -2.45 -2.84 17.96
N PHE A 23 -1.68 -2.15 18.81
CA PHE A 23 -2.03 -0.80 19.26
C PHE A 23 -1.85 0.19 18.08
N ILE A 24 -2.65 0.05 17.02
CA ILE A 24 -2.51 0.91 15.85
C ILE A 24 -3.38 2.13 16.04
N GLN A 25 -2.77 3.17 16.59
CA GLN A 25 -3.34 4.51 16.55
C GLN A 25 -3.13 5.18 15.18
N ILE A 26 -2.21 4.66 14.34
CA ILE A 26 -1.80 5.31 13.09
C ILE A 26 -1.73 4.29 11.96
N LEU A 27 -2.67 4.36 11.02
CA LEU A 27 -2.74 3.56 9.82
C LEU A 27 -2.34 4.40 8.61
N ILE A 28 -1.46 3.87 7.77
CA ILE A 28 -1.04 4.50 6.52
C ILE A 28 -1.41 3.54 5.38
N LEU A 29 -2.22 4.00 4.45
CA LEU A 29 -2.55 3.27 3.22
C LEU A 29 -1.93 3.97 2.03
N TYR A 30 -1.49 3.18 1.04
CA TYR A 30 -0.90 3.70 -0.20
C TYR A 30 -1.62 3.15 -1.43
N GLY A 31 -2.21 4.03 -2.23
CA GLY A 31 -2.67 3.72 -3.58
C GLY A 31 -1.55 4.02 -4.58
N SER A 32 -0.92 2.98 -5.15
CA SER A 32 0.29 3.11 -5.95
C SER A 32 0.35 2.05 -7.06
N GLN A 33 0.65 2.44 -8.29
CA GLN A 33 0.89 1.48 -9.40
C GLN A 33 2.37 1.20 -9.63
N THR A 34 3.22 2.23 -9.56
CA THR A 34 4.66 2.14 -9.90
C THR A 34 5.60 2.22 -8.70
N GLY A 35 5.05 2.25 -7.47
CA GLY A 35 5.81 2.23 -6.22
C GLY A 35 6.06 3.60 -5.59
N THR A 36 5.82 4.72 -6.29
CA THR A 36 6.10 6.06 -5.74
C THR A 36 5.29 6.36 -4.48
N GLY A 37 3.98 6.08 -4.48
CA GLY A 37 3.12 6.30 -3.31
C GLY A 37 3.52 5.44 -2.11
N GLU A 38 3.87 4.17 -2.36
CA GLU A 38 4.36 3.23 -1.36
C GLU A 38 5.68 3.72 -0.72
N GLU A 39 6.63 4.17 -1.54
CA GLU A 39 7.92 4.67 -1.06
C GLU A 39 7.74 5.89 -0.15
N LEU A 40 6.95 6.88 -0.59
CA LEU A 40 6.71 8.10 0.19
C LEU A 40 5.99 7.80 1.51
N ALA A 41 4.97 6.92 1.47
CA ALA A 41 4.27 6.46 2.66
C ALA A 41 5.22 5.75 3.63
N GLY A 42 6.11 4.89 3.12
CA GLY A 42 7.14 4.20 3.90
C GLY A 42 8.20 5.13 4.50
N ARG A 43 8.53 6.23 3.82
CA ARG A 43 9.42 7.28 4.37
C ARG A 43 8.75 8.02 5.52
N LEU A 44 7.48 8.41 5.37
CA LEU A 44 6.72 9.01 6.47
C LEU A 44 6.58 8.03 7.64
N ALA A 45 6.32 6.74 7.36
CA ALA A 45 6.22 5.70 8.38
C ALA A 45 7.48 5.61 9.26
N LYS A 46 8.68 5.75 8.66
CA LYS A 46 9.96 5.79 9.38
C LYS A 46 10.10 7.05 10.23
N ASP A 47 9.60 8.19 9.77
CA ASP A 47 9.66 9.45 10.52
C ASP A 47 8.83 9.41 11.82
N PHE A 48 7.76 8.62 11.89
CA PHE A 48 7.02 8.38 13.13
C PHE A 48 7.86 7.73 14.24
N GLY A 49 8.89 6.96 13.90
CA GLY A 49 9.82 6.37 14.86
C GLY A 49 10.52 7.44 15.71
N ARG A 50 10.71 8.66 15.18
CA ARG A 50 11.28 9.81 15.90
C ARG A 50 10.41 10.28 17.05
N PHE A 51 9.11 9.95 17.02
CA PHE A 51 8.13 10.27 18.06
C PHE A 51 7.78 9.04 18.92
N GLY A 52 8.53 7.94 18.79
CA GLY A 52 8.23 6.68 19.45
C GLY A 52 6.91 6.05 18.99
N LYS A 53 6.41 6.46 17.81
CA LYS A 53 5.18 5.95 17.21
C LYS A 53 5.53 4.89 16.17
N LYS A 54 4.69 3.86 16.08
CA LYS A 54 4.85 2.78 15.11
C LYS A 54 3.58 2.69 14.26
N PRO A 55 3.53 3.38 13.11
CA PRO A 55 2.40 3.27 12.21
C PRO A 55 2.36 1.90 11.56
N LEU A 56 1.17 1.44 11.19
CA LEU A 56 1.02 0.30 10.29
C LEU A 56 0.88 0.82 8.87
N LEU A 57 1.78 0.40 7.98
CA LEU A 57 1.72 0.66 6.55
C LEU A 57 1.11 -0.56 5.87
N ILE A 58 -0.01 -0.38 5.15
CA ILE A 58 -0.72 -1.48 4.48
C ILE A 58 -1.06 -1.09 3.04
N ASP A 59 -0.97 -2.06 2.14
CA ASP A 59 -1.61 -2.00 0.83
C ASP A 59 -3.14 -2.07 1.04
N PRO A 60 -3.95 -1.11 0.54
CA PRO A 60 -5.40 -1.16 0.68
C PRO A 60 -6.04 -2.47 0.14
N GLU A 61 -5.40 -3.19 -0.78
CA GLU A 61 -5.87 -4.52 -1.23
C GLU A 61 -5.75 -5.62 -0.17
N GLU A 62 -4.93 -5.44 0.86
CA GLU A 62 -4.72 -6.42 1.93
C GLU A 62 -5.72 -6.26 3.08
N ILE A 63 -6.62 -5.27 3.01
CA ILE A 63 -7.68 -5.04 3.99
C ILE A 63 -9.05 -5.00 3.30
N GLU A 64 -10.06 -5.50 3.99
CA GLU A 64 -11.45 -5.28 3.56
C GLU A 64 -11.81 -3.83 3.87
N ALA A 65 -12.30 -3.08 2.88
CA ALA A 65 -12.63 -1.66 3.07
C ALA A 65 -13.69 -1.44 4.19
N GLU A 66 -14.57 -2.42 4.38
CA GLU A 66 -15.58 -2.47 5.45
C GLU A 66 -14.98 -2.59 6.87
N ASP A 67 -13.72 -3.00 7.00
CA ASP A 67 -13.02 -3.06 8.28
C ASP A 67 -12.45 -1.70 8.70
N LEU A 68 -12.31 -0.74 7.76
CA LEU A 68 -11.72 0.56 8.06
C LEU A 68 -12.50 1.34 9.12
N PRO A 69 -13.86 1.44 9.08
CA PRO A 69 -14.60 2.14 10.12
C PRO A 69 -14.46 1.50 11.51
N LYS A 70 -14.20 0.18 11.58
CA LYS A 70 -14.07 -0.54 12.87
C LYS A 70 -12.88 -0.03 13.69
N ILE A 71 -11.88 0.59 13.06
CA ILE A 71 -10.78 1.24 13.80
C ILE A 71 -11.27 2.35 14.72
N THR A 72 -12.40 2.99 14.40
CA THR A 72 -13.02 4.05 15.22
C THR A 72 -13.81 3.49 16.42
N GLU A 73 -14.13 2.20 16.39
CA GLU A 73 -14.76 1.48 17.49
C GLU A 73 -13.71 0.93 18.46
N GLU A 74 -12.59 0.44 17.91
CA GLU A 74 -11.53 -0.20 18.68
C GLU A 74 -10.54 0.78 19.33
N PHE A 75 -10.31 1.94 18.72
CA PHE A 75 -9.30 2.90 19.16
C PHE A 75 -9.88 4.28 19.42
N GLU A 76 -9.31 4.95 20.42
CA GLU A 76 -9.56 6.37 20.69
C GLU A 76 -8.64 7.22 19.80
N ASP A 77 -9.23 8.17 19.07
CA ASP A 77 -8.55 9.08 18.14
C ASP A 77 -7.62 8.38 17.10
N PRO A 78 -8.11 7.41 16.31
CA PRO A 78 -7.31 6.79 15.25
C PRO A 78 -6.95 7.81 14.17
N ILE A 79 -5.75 7.67 13.62
CA ILE A 79 -5.21 8.50 12.54
C ILE A 79 -5.08 7.65 11.27
N LEU A 80 -5.74 8.07 10.19
CA LEU A 80 -5.59 7.51 8.86
C LEU A 80 -4.79 8.46 7.95
N LEU A 81 -3.72 7.95 7.35
CA LEU A 81 -2.96 8.67 6.34
C LEU A 81 -3.11 7.97 4.99
N LEU A 82 -3.48 8.72 3.96
CA LEU A 82 -3.64 8.20 2.61
C LEU A 82 -2.60 8.80 1.68
N PHE A 83 -1.83 7.94 1.03
CA PHE A 83 -0.92 8.29 -0.07
C PHE A 83 -1.49 7.74 -1.36
N VAL A 84 -2.21 8.53 -2.13
CA VAL A 84 -3.00 8.01 -3.26
C VAL A 84 -2.58 8.67 -4.56
N ALA A 85 -2.18 7.84 -5.53
CA ALA A 85 -1.93 8.29 -6.88
C ALA A 85 -3.21 8.31 -7.71
N THR A 86 -3.28 9.24 -8.66
CA THR A 86 -4.34 9.30 -9.68
C THR A 86 -3.81 8.72 -10.98
N TYR A 87 -4.57 7.82 -11.61
CA TYR A 87 -4.22 7.16 -12.87
C TYR A 87 -5.33 7.35 -13.91
N GLY A 88 -5.00 7.06 -15.18
CA GLY A 88 -5.97 7.10 -16.28
C GLY A 88 -6.69 8.45 -16.39
N GLU A 89 -8.02 8.39 -16.44
CA GLU A 89 -8.91 9.55 -16.58
C GLU A 89 -9.41 10.05 -15.20
N GLY A 90 -8.52 10.09 -14.21
CA GLY A 90 -8.88 10.50 -12.84
C GLY A 90 -9.26 9.35 -11.90
N ASP A 91 -8.97 8.12 -12.32
CA ASP A 91 -9.29 6.89 -11.58
C ASP A 91 -8.26 6.59 -10.48
N PRO A 92 -8.65 5.86 -9.42
CA PRO A 92 -7.71 5.37 -8.42
C PRO A 92 -6.75 4.33 -9.01
N THR A 93 -5.68 4.04 -8.29
CA THR A 93 -4.82 2.89 -8.59
C THR A 93 -5.57 1.59 -8.37
N ASP A 94 -5.17 0.50 -9.05
CA ASP A 94 -5.86 -0.80 -8.95
C ASP A 94 -5.97 -1.25 -7.49
N ASN A 95 -4.88 -1.10 -6.74
CA ASN A 95 -4.81 -1.49 -5.34
C ASN A 95 -5.64 -0.60 -4.38
N ALA A 96 -6.16 0.53 -4.86
CA ALA A 96 -7.05 1.43 -4.10
C ALA A 96 -8.49 1.45 -4.63
N GLN A 97 -8.78 0.71 -5.71
CA GLN A 97 -10.09 0.70 -6.37
C GLN A 97 -11.20 0.28 -5.40
N ALA A 98 -11.03 -0.83 -4.68
CA ALA A 98 -12.02 -1.33 -3.73
C ALA A 98 -12.31 -0.34 -2.59
N LEU A 99 -11.27 0.33 -2.09
CA LEU A 99 -11.40 1.37 -1.07
C LEU A 99 -12.18 2.58 -1.60
N HIS A 100 -11.86 3.03 -2.82
CA HIS A 100 -12.55 4.13 -3.47
C HIS A 100 -14.03 3.83 -3.71
N GLU A 101 -14.35 2.63 -4.22
CA GLU A 101 -15.72 2.16 -4.42
C GLU A 101 -16.50 2.08 -3.11
N TYR A 102 -15.89 1.56 -2.04
CA TYR A 102 -16.51 1.48 -0.73
C TYR A 102 -16.93 2.87 -0.23
N PHE A 103 -16.02 3.86 -0.25
CA PHE A 103 -16.32 5.22 0.20
C PHE A 103 -17.25 5.98 -0.73
N THR A 104 -17.32 5.61 -2.01
CA THR A 104 -18.29 6.17 -2.96
C THR A 104 -19.71 5.71 -2.64
N ASN A 105 -19.87 4.42 -2.32
CA ASN A 105 -21.19 3.79 -2.23
C ASN A 105 -21.73 3.68 -0.80
N ASN A 106 -20.92 3.94 0.22
CA ASN A 106 -21.29 3.78 1.63
C ASN A 106 -21.08 5.08 2.41
N GLU A 107 -21.76 5.16 3.55
CA GLU A 107 -21.71 6.30 4.47
C GLU A 107 -21.35 5.82 5.89
N PRO A 108 -20.14 5.28 6.10
CA PRO A 108 -19.71 4.90 7.44
C PRO A 108 -19.55 6.14 8.34
N ASP A 109 -19.83 5.98 9.64
CA ASP A 109 -19.56 7.01 10.63
C ASP A 109 -18.05 7.07 10.91
N LEU A 110 -17.41 8.17 10.51
CA LEU A 110 -15.99 8.41 10.74
C LEU A 110 -15.73 9.56 11.73
N THR A 111 -16.71 9.95 12.55
CA THR A 111 -16.63 11.12 13.44
C THR A 111 -15.46 11.12 14.43
N LYS A 112 -14.91 9.95 14.76
CA LYS A 112 -13.73 9.81 15.63
C LYS A 112 -12.42 9.71 14.87
N LEU A 113 -12.47 9.52 13.55
CA LEU A 113 -11.30 9.35 12.72
C LEU A 113 -10.65 10.72 12.48
N LYS A 114 -9.33 10.76 12.64
CA LYS A 114 -8.52 11.88 12.18
C LYS A 114 -7.80 11.45 10.93
N TYR A 115 -7.63 12.34 9.95
CA TYR A 115 -6.99 11.95 8.70
C TYR A 115 -6.11 13.03 8.09
N SER A 116 -5.25 12.60 7.16
CA SER A 116 -4.56 13.49 6.23
C SER A 116 -4.33 12.75 4.92
N VAL A 117 -4.42 13.47 3.79
CA VAL A 117 -4.24 12.89 2.46
C VAL A 117 -3.07 13.58 1.75
N PHE A 118 -2.23 12.78 1.12
CA PHE A 118 -1.21 13.21 0.19
C PHE A 118 -1.53 12.60 -1.19
N GLY A 119 -1.98 13.45 -2.10
CA GLY A 119 -2.26 13.08 -3.47
C GLY A 119 -1.00 13.13 -4.33
N LEU A 120 -0.79 12.09 -5.14
CA LEU A 120 0.20 12.05 -6.20
C LEU A 120 -0.52 12.23 -7.54
N GLY A 121 -0.20 13.32 -8.24
CA GLY A 121 -0.80 13.63 -9.53
C GLY A 121 0.20 14.33 -10.44
N ASN A 122 -0.26 14.69 -11.64
CA ASN A 122 0.55 15.37 -12.64
C ASN A 122 -0.31 16.43 -13.33
N LYS A 123 0.13 17.69 -13.33
CA LYS A 123 -0.65 18.83 -13.87
C LYS A 123 -0.83 18.80 -15.39
N THR A 124 -0.10 17.95 -16.10
CA THR A 124 -0.28 17.75 -17.55
C THR A 124 -1.55 16.95 -17.88
N TYR A 125 -2.14 16.27 -16.88
CA TYR A 125 -3.40 15.57 -17.01
C TYR A 125 -4.57 16.46 -16.60
N GLU A 126 -5.72 16.28 -17.25
CA GLU A 126 -6.94 17.05 -16.96
C GLU A 126 -7.41 16.83 -15.51
N HIS A 127 -7.38 15.58 -15.05
CA HIS A 127 -7.84 15.17 -13.72
C HIS A 127 -6.72 15.21 -12.67
N TYR A 128 -6.05 16.37 -12.53
CA TYR A 128 -4.96 16.55 -11.57
C TYR A 128 -5.38 16.21 -10.12
N ASN A 129 -4.75 15.17 -9.53
CA ASN A 129 -4.97 14.72 -8.15
C ASN A 129 -6.44 14.39 -7.82
N ALA A 130 -7.23 13.93 -8.81
CA ALA A 130 -8.65 13.66 -8.63
C ALA A 130 -8.94 12.72 -7.45
N VAL A 131 -8.14 11.65 -7.29
CA VAL A 131 -8.34 10.64 -6.23
C VAL A 131 -7.98 11.19 -4.86
N GLY A 132 -6.86 11.93 -4.74
CA GLY A 132 -6.49 12.59 -3.49
C GLY A 132 -7.53 13.60 -3.03
N LYS A 133 -8.04 14.42 -3.98
CA LYS A 133 -9.13 15.36 -3.73
C LYS A 133 -10.44 14.67 -3.35
N PHE A 134 -10.74 13.53 -3.97
CA PHE A 134 -11.91 12.72 -3.64
C PHE A 134 -11.84 12.25 -2.19
N PHE A 135 -10.76 11.57 -1.79
CA PHE A 135 -10.65 11.02 -0.44
C PHE A 135 -10.64 12.12 0.62
N ASP A 136 -9.90 13.21 0.41
CA ASP A 136 -9.87 14.32 1.35
C ASP A 136 -11.27 14.90 1.59
N LYS A 137 -11.99 15.21 0.50
CA LYS A 137 -13.36 15.72 0.61
C LYS A 137 -14.32 14.70 1.22
N ARG A 138 -14.26 13.44 0.78
CA ARG A 138 -15.19 12.39 1.19
C ARG A 138 -15.04 12.03 2.67
N LEU A 139 -13.81 11.97 3.19
CA LEU A 139 -13.56 11.70 4.60
C LEU A 139 -14.12 12.83 5.48
N GLU A 140 -13.96 14.09 5.08
CA GLU A 140 -14.56 15.25 5.77
C GLU A 140 -16.09 15.19 5.77
N GLU A 141 -16.72 14.84 4.64
CA GLU A 141 -18.18 14.67 4.53
C GLU A 141 -18.72 13.57 5.45
N LEU A 142 -17.94 12.51 5.70
CA LEU A 142 -18.26 11.39 6.58
C LEU A 142 -17.96 11.68 8.07
N GLY A 143 -17.54 12.90 8.39
CA GLY A 143 -17.32 13.39 9.75
C GLY A 143 -15.89 13.24 10.26
N ALA A 144 -14.97 12.70 9.46
CA ALA A 144 -13.58 12.59 9.87
C ALA A 144 -12.92 13.98 9.99
N GLU A 145 -12.01 14.12 10.93
CA GLU A 145 -11.31 15.37 11.20
C GLU A 145 -10.01 15.48 10.41
N ARG A 146 -9.89 16.48 9.53
CA ARG A 146 -8.66 16.77 8.80
C ARG A 146 -7.57 17.29 9.77
N ILE A 147 -6.43 16.62 9.84
CA ILE A 147 -5.28 16.99 10.67
C ILE A 147 -4.44 18.09 10.00
N CYS A 148 -4.19 17.93 8.71
CA CYS A 148 -3.32 18.77 7.90
C CYS A 148 -3.94 18.94 6.51
N GLU A 149 -3.62 20.04 5.82
CA GLU A 149 -4.13 20.30 4.48
C GLU A 149 -3.73 19.19 3.48
N LEU A 150 -4.60 18.95 2.50
CA LEU A 150 -4.37 18.02 1.40
C LEU A 150 -3.07 18.37 0.68
N GLY A 151 -2.14 17.42 0.63
CA GLY A 151 -0.95 17.53 -0.22
C GLY A 151 -1.31 17.27 -1.68
N LEU A 152 -0.89 18.15 -2.57
CA LEU A 152 -1.09 18.02 -4.02
C LEU A 152 0.28 17.98 -4.69
N ALA A 153 0.85 16.79 -4.85
CA ALA A 153 2.15 16.63 -5.51
C ALA A 153 1.99 16.71 -7.03
N ASP A 154 3.02 17.21 -7.71
CA ASP A 154 3.07 17.33 -9.17
C ASP A 154 4.29 16.61 -9.76
N ASP A 155 4.04 15.49 -10.43
CA ASP A 155 5.06 14.66 -11.09
C ASP A 155 5.69 15.32 -12.32
N ASP A 156 5.03 16.30 -12.95
CA ASP A 156 5.64 17.11 -14.02
C ASP A 156 6.65 18.14 -13.46
N GLY A 157 6.46 18.51 -12.19
CA GLY A 157 7.31 19.45 -11.47
C GLY A 157 8.36 18.76 -10.62
N ASN A 158 8.24 18.92 -9.30
CA ASN A 158 9.14 18.33 -8.33
C ASN A 158 8.35 17.66 -7.20
N LEU A 159 7.83 16.48 -7.51
CA LEU A 159 7.05 15.66 -6.58
C LEU A 159 7.77 15.40 -5.25
N GLU A 160 9.09 15.24 -5.28
CA GLU A 160 9.90 15.06 -4.06
C GLU A 160 9.88 16.30 -3.17
N GLU A 161 10.00 17.50 -3.75
CA GLU A 161 9.94 18.75 -2.99
C GLU A 161 8.55 19.02 -2.44
N ASP A 162 7.49 18.73 -3.21
CA ASP A 162 6.10 18.82 -2.74
C ASP A 162 5.87 17.89 -1.54
N PHE A 163 6.37 16.65 -1.62
CA PHE A 163 6.32 15.70 -0.51
C PHE A 163 7.08 16.22 0.71
N MET A 164 8.30 16.70 0.54
CA MET A 164 9.13 17.18 1.64
C MET A 164 8.47 18.35 2.38
N ARG A 165 7.89 19.31 1.65
CA ARG A 165 7.15 20.45 2.23
C ARG A 165 5.92 19.99 2.99
N TRP A 166 5.09 19.15 2.40
CA TRP A 166 3.89 18.62 3.06
C TRP A 166 4.26 17.81 4.30
N ARG A 167 5.28 16.95 4.19
CA ARG A 167 5.78 16.11 5.29
C ARG A 167 6.27 16.94 6.46
N GLU A 168 7.09 17.97 6.22
CA GLU A 168 7.57 18.86 7.28
C GLU A 168 6.43 19.58 8.01
N HIS A 169 5.46 20.07 7.24
CA HIS A 169 4.27 20.70 7.81
C HIS A 169 3.44 19.70 8.62
N PHE A 170 3.15 18.52 8.07
CA PHE A 170 2.40 17.46 8.73
C PHE A 170 3.08 17.05 10.04
N LEU A 171 4.39 16.77 10.04
CA LEU A 171 5.14 16.37 11.24
C LEU A 171 5.13 17.46 12.31
N SER A 172 5.24 18.73 11.92
CA SER A 172 5.14 19.86 12.85
C SER A 172 3.74 19.98 13.46
N THR A 173 2.70 19.78 12.65
CA THR A 173 1.30 19.83 13.07
C THR A 173 0.98 18.70 14.05
N VAL A 174 1.33 17.45 13.75
CA VAL A 174 1.05 16.32 14.65
C VAL A 174 1.83 16.41 15.95
N SER A 175 3.08 16.88 15.91
CA SER A 175 3.88 17.10 17.12
C SER A 175 3.22 18.13 18.04
N SER A 176 2.78 19.26 17.47
CA SER A 176 2.12 20.34 18.24
C SER A 176 0.73 19.93 18.74
N ARG A 177 -0.05 19.27 17.88
CA ARG A 177 -1.46 18.94 18.13
C ARG A 177 -1.63 17.81 19.14
N PHE A 178 -0.79 16.79 19.07
CA PHE A 178 -0.86 15.62 19.94
C PHE A 178 0.18 15.61 21.06
N GLY A 179 1.00 16.67 21.16
CA GLY A 179 2.09 16.75 22.13
C GLY A 179 3.12 15.62 21.95
N TRP A 180 3.39 15.23 20.70
CA TRP A 180 4.39 14.19 20.44
C TRP A 180 5.79 14.79 20.49
N ASP A 181 6.52 14.45 21.54
CA ASP A 181 7.91 14.85 21.72
C ASP A 181 8.85 13.99 20.88
N LEU A 182 9.94 14.60 20.42
CA LEU A 182 11.04 13.87 19.79
C LEU A 182 11.73 12.99 20.82
N VAL A 183 11.83 11.70 20.50
CA VAL A 183 12.56 10.74 21.31
C VAL A 183 14.06 10.95 21.07
N ASN A 184 14.78 11.42 22.11
CA ASN A 184 16.22 11.70 22.05
C ASN A 184 17.12 10.47 21.80
N ASN A 185 16.54 9.27 21.82
CA ASN A 185 17.25 8.07 21.41
C ASN A 185 17.16 7.99 19.88
N GLY A 186 18.16 8.52 19.19
CA GLY A 186 18.42 8.31 17.77
C GLY A 186 18.75 6.86 17.45
N SER A 187 17.94 5.92 17.92
CA SER A 187 17.96 4.54 17.49
C SER A 187 17.44 4.52 16.06
N LEU A 188 18.33 4.23 15.11
CA LEU A 188 17.92 3.72 13.82
C LEU A 188 17.28 2.35 14.07
N ASP A 189 16.00 2.34 14.44
CA ASP A 189 15.22 1.12 14.56
C ASP A 189 15.14 0.49 13.17
N ARG A 190 16.02 -0.47 12.94
CA ARG A 190 16.08 -1.19 11.66
C ARG A 190 14.83 -2.05 11.58
N GLN A 191 14.03 -1.84 10.53
CA GLN A 191 12.87 -2.69 10.23
C GLN A 191 13.27 -4.14 9.96
N TYR A 192 14.48 -4.36 9.44
CA TYR A 192 15.01 -5.68 9.08
C TYR A 192 16.30 -5.99 9.85
N LYS A 193 16.45 -7.25 10.24
CA LYS A 193 17.68 -7.81 10.80
C LYS A 193 18.39 -8.63 9.72
N LEU A 194 19.68 -8.38 9.52
CA LEU A 194 20.50 -9.22 8.65
C LEU A 194 20.86 -10.52 9.39
N GLU A 195 20.51 -11.65 8.78
CA GLU A 195 20.93 -12.98 9.23
C GLU A 195 21.69 -13.67 8.10
N ILE A 196 22.97 -14.00 8.35
CA ILE A 196 23.82 -14.68 7.37
C ILE A 196 23.59 -16.18 7.52
N ILE A 197 23.08 -16.81 6.46
CA ILE A 197 22.91 -18.27 6.40
C ILE A 197 24.18 -18.89 5.83
N THR A 198 24.95 -19.58 6.67
CA THR A 198 26.21 -20.24 6.27
C THR A 198 26.00 -21.65 5.72
N GLU A 199 24.93 -22.33 6.14
CA GLU A 199 24.55 -23.65 5.66
C GLU A 199 23.14 -23.60 5.08
N GLN A 200 23.02 -23.78 3.76
CA GLN A 200 21.74 -23.71 3.09
C GLN A 200 20.98 -25.05 3.20
N ASN A 201 20.08 -25.12 4.19
CA ASN A 201 19.17 -26.24 4.37
C ASN A 201 17.76 -25.84 3.91
N GLY A 202 17.51 -25.92 2.59
CA GLY A 202 16.18 -25.68 2.03
C GLY A 202 16.16 -24.91 0.71
N PRO A 203 14.96 -24.77 0.13
CA PRO A 203 14.78 -24.01 -1.10
C PRO A 203 14.96 -22.51 -0.82
N ILE A 204 15.62 -21.80 -1.73
CA ILE A 204 15.87 -20.35 -1.66
C ILE A 204 15.19 -19.65 -2.83
N PHE A 205 14.85 -18.38 -2.63
CA PHE A 205 14.47 -17.49 -3.72
C PHE A 205 15.66 -17.25 -4.65
N LYS A 206 15.42 -17.31 -5.97
CA LYS A 206 16.41 -17.08 -7.03
C LYS A 206 16.04 -15.90 -7.93
N GLY A 207 15.07 -15.10 -7.50
CA GLY A 207 14.54 -13.94 -8.24
C GLY A 207 13.04 -13.99 -8.50
N GLU A 208 12.33 -15.03 -8.03
CA GLU A 208 10.88 -15.09 -8.11
C GLU A 208 10.20 -14.08 -7.16
N PHE A 209 9.05 -13.53 -7.57
CA PHE A 209 8.29 -12.56 -6.77
C PHE A 209 7.46 -13.21 -5.65
N GLY A 210 6.77 -14.32 -5.97
CA GLY A 210 5.80 -14.94 -5.06
C GLY A 210 6.32 -16.20 -4.38
N ARG A 211 5.91 -17.36 -4.89
CA ARG A 211 6.28 -18.66 -4.28
C ARG A 211 7.67 -19.10 -4.72
N ILE A 212 8.46 -19.69 -3.81
CA ILE A 212 9.76 -20.29 -4.15
C ILE A 212 9.59 -21.34 -5.27
N GLY A 213 10.39 -21.22 -6.33
CA GLY A 213 10.31 -22.08 -7.52
C GLY A 213 9.18 -21.74 -8.49
N ALA A 214 8.49 -20.59 -8.34
CA ALA A 214 7.40 -20.18 -9.25
C ALA A 214 7.86 -19.93 -10.70
N PHE A 215 9.12 -19.51 -10.89
CA PHE A 215 9.70 -19.35 -12.22
C PHE A 215 10.03 -20.68 -12.89
N GLU A 216 10.41 -21.70 -12.09
CA GLU A 216 10.66 -23.06 -12.59
C GLU A 216 9.34 -23.81 -12.87
N LYS A 217 8.32 -23.58 -12.04
CA LYS A 217 7.01 -24.25 -12.12
C LYS A 217 5.88 -23.22 -12.16
N GLN A 218 5.70 -22.65 -13.35
CA GLN A 218 4.67 -21.68 -13.70
C GLN A 218 3.27 -22.32 -13.63
N ARG A 219 2.34 -21.66 -12.94
CA ARG A 219 0.93 -22.08 -12.84
C ARG A 219 0.04 -20.84 -12.89
N PRO A 220 -1.03 -20.84 -13.71
CA PRO A 220 -2.00 -19.75 -13.70
C PRO A 220 -2.83 -19.75 -12.40
N PRO A 221 -3.51 -18.64 -12.06
CA PRO A 221 -3.53 -17.36 -12.78
C PRO A 221 -2.19 -16.61 -12.68
N PHE A 222 -1.90 -15.78 -13.69
CA PHE A 222 -0.71 -14.93 -13.72
C PHE A 222 -1.12 -13.48 -13.47
N ASP A 223 -0.39 -12.81 -12.59
CA ASP A 223 -0.62 -11.45 -12.12
C ASP A 223 0.72 -10.82 -11.69
N GLN A 224 0.67 -9.65 -11.02
CA GLN A 224 1.87 -8.96 -10.55
C GLN A 224 2.68 -9.77 -9.51
N LYS A 225 2.01 -10.60 -8.69
CA LYS A 225 2.64 -11.43 -7.64
C LYS A 225 3.11 -12.78 -8.21
N ASN A 226 2.60 -13.20 -9.37
CA ASN A 226 2.97 -14.41 -10.09
C ASN A 226 3.06 -14.14 -11.61
N PRO A 227 4.13 -13.50 -12.10
CA PRO A 227 4.24 -13.15 -13.50
C PRO A 227 4.50 -14.38 -14.39
N PHE A 228 3.98 -14.31 -15.62
CA PHE A 228 4.25 -15.29 -16.66
C PHE A 228 5.61 -15.03 -17.33
N LEU A 229 6.49 -16.04 -17.35
CA LEU A 229 7.78 -15.98 -18.04
C LEU A 229 7.60 -16.28 -19.54
N SER A 230 7.17 -15.26 -20.27
CA SER A 230 7.02 -15.34 -21.73
C SER A 230 8.37 -15.40 -22.45
N LYS A 231 8.45 -16.26 -23.47
CA LYS A 231 9.61 -16.32 -24.36
C LYS A 231 9.52 -15.19 -25.39
N VAL A 232 10.58 -14.41 -25.51
CA VAL A 232 10.73 -13.43 -26.59
C VAL A 232 10.89 -14.18 -27.93
N SER A 233 9.90 -14.10 -28.81
CA SER A 233 9.89 -14.75 -30.12
C SER A 233 10.53 -13.89 -31.20
N VAL A 234 10.31 -12.58 -31.15
CA VAL A 234 10.90 -11.58 -32.05
C VAL A 234 11.52 -10.47 -31.24
N ASN A 235 12.68 -9.99 -31.66
CA ASN A 235 13.32 -8.80 -31.10
C ASN A 235 14.14 -8.08 -32.18
N ARG A 236 13.57 -7.07 -32.84
CA ARG A 236 14.20 -6.37 -33.97
C ARG A 236 14.23 -4.85 -33.79
N GLU A 237 15.29 -4.22 -34.31
CA GLU A 237 15.41 -2.77 -34.37
C GLU A 237 14.43 -2.21 -35.41
N LEU A 238 13.73 -1.13 -35.07
CA LEU A 238 12.81 -0.40 -35.94
C LEU A 238 13.46 0.82 -36.57
N HIS A 239 14.46 1.41 -35.91
CA HIS A 239 15.20 2.51 -36.47
C HIS A 239 16.25 2.04 -37.48
N THR A 240 16.68 2.96 -38.33
CA THR A 240 17.78 2.70 -39.26
C THR A 240 19.12 2.89 -38.56
N ASN A 241 20.19 2.37 -39.18
CA ASN A 241 21.56 2.52 -38.70
C ASN A 241 22.06 3.98 -38.63
N GLN A 242 21.29 4.94 -39.14
CA GLN A 242 21.61 6.37 -39.13
C GLN A 242 21.00 7.10 -37.92
N SER A 243 20.12 6.44 -37.16
CA SER A 243 19.51 7.00 -35.96
C SER A 243 20.44 6.89 -34.76
N GLU A 244 20.52 7.96 -33.95
CA GLU A 244 21.20 7.94 -32.65
C GLU A 244 20.34 7.31 -31.54
N ARG A 245 19.08 6.99 -31.83
CA ARG A 245 18.14 6.35 -30.89
C ARG A 245 17.84 4.92 -31.33
N SER A 246 17.57 4.03 -30.38
CA SER A 246 17.06 2.67 -30.62
C SER A 246 15.57 2.58 -30.27
N CYS A 247 14.79 1.92 -31.11
CA CYS A 247 13.41 1.55 -30.85
C CYS A 247 13.21 0.10 -31.32
N ARG A 248 12.77 -0.80 -30.44
CA ARG A 248 12.70 -2.24 -30.75
C ARG A 248 11.26 -2.74 -30.80
N HIS A 249 10.97 -3.56 -31.80
CA HIS A 249 9.76 -4.38 -31.86
C HIS A 249 10.05 -5.72 -31.20
N VAL A 250 9.31 -6.03 -30.15
CA VAL A 250 9.46 -7.25 -29.34
C VAL A 250 8.14 -8.01 -29.34
N GLU A 251 8.17 -9.30 -29.68
CA GLU A 251 7.02 -10.19 -29.58
C GLU A 251 7.24 -11.21 -28.46
N PHE A 252 6.20 -11.44 -27.68
CA PHE A 252 6.19 -12.31 -26.51
C PHE A 252 5.23 -13.48 -26.78
N ASP A 253 5.74 -14.72 -26.72
CA ASP A 253 4.94 -15.94 -26.85
C ASP A 253 4.17 -16.20 -25.54
N ILE A 254 2.85 -16.17 -25.63
CA ILE A 254 1.92 -16.34 -24.50
C ILE A 254 1.02 -17.58 -24.65
N ASP A 255 1.28 -18.46 -25.63
CA ASP A 255 0.37 -19.57 -25.95
C ASP A 255 0.13 -20.51 -24.75
N SER A 256 1.18 -20.73 -23.94
CA SER A 256 1.10 -21.58 -22.74
C SER A 256 0.61 -20.86 -21.49
N ALA A 257 0.50 -19.52 -21.53
CA ALA A 257 0.07 -18.70 -20.39
C ALA A 257 -1.44 -18.84 -20.12
N LYS A 258 -2.22 -19.26 -21.13
CA LYS A 258 -3.70 -19.34 -21.06
C LYS A 258 -4.33 -18.02 -20.60
N VAL A 259 -3.72 -16.90 -20.97
CA VAL A 259 -4.30 -15.56 -20.78
C VAL A 259 -5.55 -15.51 -21.65
N ARG A 260 -6.70 -15.24 -21.04
CA ARG A 260 -7.95 -14.98 -21.76
C ARG A 260 -8.11 -13.50 -21.97
#